data_AF-A0A920QQJ2-F1
#
_entry.id   AF-A0A920QQJ2-F1
#
_cell.length_a   1.000
_cell.length_b   1.000
_cell.length_c   1.000
_cell.angle_alpha   90.00
_cell.angle_beta   90.00
_cell.angle_gamma   90.00
#
_symmetry.space_group_name_H-M   'P 1'
#
loop_
_entity.id
_entity.type
_entity.pdbx_description
1 polymer ?
#
loop_
_entity_poly.entity_id
_entity_poly.type
_entity_poly.pdbx_seq_one_letter_code
_entity_poly.pdbx_strand_id
1 'polypeptide(L)' 'MERRRRFTPLGMKGSKKLSDFFIDEKIDIFSKNNQWLLLDGSRIIWVCGRRVSDHVKITSNTTK' A
#
# COMPACT_ATOMS: atom_id res chain seq x y z
N MET A 1 5.61 16.37 -8.71
CA MET A 1 4.14 16.20 -8.73
C MET A 1 3.83 14.71 -8.69
N GLU A 2 3.56 14.11 -7.51
CA GLU A 2 3.17 12.68 -7.38
C GLU A 2 2.62 12.44 -5.94
N ARG A 3 1.66 13.26 -5.48
CA ARG A 3 1.22 13.30 -4.06
C ARG A 3 -0.24 12.92 -3.81
N ARG A 4 -0.86 12.14 -4.71
CA ARG A 4 -2.28 11.73 -4.54
C ARG A 4 -2.53 10.24 -4.55
N ARG A 5 -1.48 9.41 -4.44
CA ARG A 5 -1.66 7.96 -4.32
C ARG A 5 -2.16 7.62 -2.91
N ARG A 6 -3.42 7.18 -2.84
CA ARG A 6 -4.09 6.73 -1.63
C ARG A 6 -4.37 5.24 -1.74
N PHE A 7 -4.38 4.55 -0.61
CA PHE A 7 -4.72 3.14 -0.54
C PHE A 7 -5.42 2.84 0.78
N THR A 8 -6.20 1.78 0.80
CA THR A 8 -6.90 1.32 2.01
C THR A 8 -6.07 0.20 2.60
N PRO A 9 -5.34 0.40 3.71
CA PRO A 9 -4.53 -0.65 4.31
C PRO A 9 -5.43 -1.77 4.83
N LEU A 10 -4.99 -3.02 4.66
CA LEU A 10 -5.71 -4.18 5.18
C LEU A 10 -6.11 -4.03 6.66
N GLY A 11 -7.39 -4.17 6.98
CA GLY A 11 -7.90 -4.08 8.34
C GLY A 11 -8.08 -2.66 8.91
N MET A 12 -7.82 -1.61 8.12
CA MET A 12 -8.18 -0.23 8.48
C MET A 12 -9.42 0.23 7.71
N LYS A 13 -10.42 0.76 8.43
CA LYS A 13 -11.56 1.44 7.82
C LYS A 13 -11.13 2.84 7.37
N GLY A 14 -10.78 2.98 6.09
CA GLY A 14 -10.51 4.27 5.44
C GLY A 14 -9.29 4.28 4.52
N SER A 15 -9.22 5.27 3.63
CA SER A 15 -8.08 5.44 2.73
C SER A 15 -6.99 6.30 3.38
N LYS A 16 -5.76 5.79 3.44
CA LYS A 16 -4.57 6.53 3.90
C LYS A 16 -3.76 6.95 2.68
N LYS A 17 -3.12 8.12 2.73
CA LYS A 17 -2.14 8.49 1.69
C LYS A 17 -0.93 7.58 1.84
N LEU A 18 -0.35 7.16 0.72
CA LEU A 18 0.85 6.35 0.73
C LEU A 18 2.02 7.06 1.43
N SER A 19 2.13 8.38 1.26
CA SER A 19 3.17 9.17 1.95
C SER A 19 3.01 9.16 3.46
N ASP A 20 1.79 9.31 3.98
CA ASP A 20 1.52 9.23 5.42
C ASP A 20 1.80 7.82 5.96
N PHE A 21 1.47 6.78 5.19
CA PHE A 21 1.81 5.40 5.56
C PHE A 21 3.32 5.18 5.67
N PHE A 22 4.11 5.72 4.75
CA PHE A 22 5.58 5.60 4.82
C PHE A 22 6.19 6.35 6.01
N ILE A 23 5.61 7.48 6.40
CA ILE A 23 6.05 8.23 7.59
C ILE A 23 5.73 7.43 8.86
N ASP A 24 4.51 6.89 8.94
CA ASP A 24 4.02 6.07 10.06
C ASP A 24 4.88 4.81 10.26
N GLU A 25 5.25 4.17 9.15
CA GLU A 25 6.14 3.01 9.10
C GLU A 25 7.63 3.36 9.29
N LYS A 26 7.95 4.63 9.58
CA LYS A 26 9.32 5.16 9.75
C LYS A 26 10.26 4.75 8.62
N ILE A 27 9.77 4.81 7.39
CA ILE A 27 10.55 4.44 6.21
C ILE A 27 11.49 5.58 5.83
N ASP A 28 12.77 5.26 5.79
CA ASP A 28 13.79 6.16 5.28
C ASP A 28 13.58 6.50 3.79
N ILE A 29 14.04 7.66 3.35
CA ILE A 29 13.94 8.12 1.97
C ILE A 29 14.56 7.13 0.98
N PHE A 30 15.66 6.47 1.33
CA PHE A 30 16.29 5.47 0.45
C PHE A 30 15.38 4.25 0.26
N SER A 31 14.86 3.72 1.37
CA SER A 31 13.91 2.60 1.38
C SER A 31 12.63 2.95 0.64
N LYS A 32 12.13 4.18 0.78
CA LYS A 32 10.95 4.69 0.08
C LYS A 32 11.18 4.76 -1.44
N ASN A 33 12.37 5.15 -1.88
CA ASN A 33 12.70 5.21 -3.31
C ASN A 33 12.87 3.82 -3.91
N ASN A 34 13.35 2.86 -3.11
CA ASN A 34 13.53 1.46 -3.51
C ASN A 34 12.29 0.58 -3.21
N GLN A 35 11.19 1.19 -2.78
CA GLN A 35 9.99 0.48 -2.36
C GLN A 35 9.16 0.07 -3.58
N TRP A 36 8.96 -1.25 -3.73
CA TRP A 36 8.09 -1.79 -4.76
C TRP A 36 6.62 -1.63 -4.36
N LEU A 37 5.83 -1.12 -5.30
CA LEU A 37 4.39 -0.89 -5.16
C LEU A 37 3.67 -1.55 -6.32
N LEU A 38 2.70 -2.40 -5.98
CA LEU A 38 1.80 -2.98 -6.95
C LEU A 38 0.57 -2.09 -7.09
N LEU A 39 0.32 -1.68 -8.34
CA LEU A 39 -0.76 -0.79 -8.73
C LEU A 39 -1.66 -1.54 -9.70
N ASP A 40 -2.96 -1.51 -9.45
CA ASP A 40 -4.00 -1.88 -10.40
C ASP A 40 -4.50 -0.59 -11.05
N GLY A 41 -3.95 -0.27 -12.22
CA GLY A 41 -4.17 1.01 -12.91
C GLY A 41 -3.78 2.22 -12.04
N SER A 42 -4.78 2.91 -11.48
CA SER A 42 -4.59 4.09 -10.63
C SER A 42 -4.68 3.81 -9.12
N ARG A 43 -4.92 2.55 -8.72
CA ARG A 43 -5.13 2.14 -7.33
C ARG A 43 -3.94 1.33 -6.82
N ILE A 44 -3.42 1.64 -5.64
CA ILE A 44 -2.40 0.81 -5.00
C ILE A 44 -3.08 -0.38 -4.36
N ILE A 45 -2.68 -1.58 -4.77
CA ILE A 45 -3.21 -2.84 -4.23
C ILE A 45 -2.22 -3.50 -3.27
N TRP A 46 -0.91 -3.28 -3.42
CA TRP A 46 0.06 -3.88 -2.52
C TRP A 46 1.33 -3.04 -2.38
N VAL A 47 1.77 -2.86 -1.14
CA VAL A 47 3.11 -2.38 -0.80
C VAL A 47 3.98 -3.60 -0.51
N CYS A 48 4.89 -3.93 -1.44
CA CYS A 48 5.69 -5.16 -1.37
C CYS A 48 6.54 -5.19 -0.09
N GLY A 49 6.53 -6.30 0.63
CA GLY A 49 7.26 -6.43 1.90
C GLY A 49 6.70 -5.63 3.07
N ARG A 50 5.50 -5.04 2.94
CA ARG A 50 4.82 -4.31 4.03
C ARG A 50 3.38 -4.73 4.18
N ARG A 51 2.47 -4.09 3.42
CA ARG A 51 1.02 -4.26 3.59
C ARG A 51 0.31 -4.33 2.25
N VAL A 52 -0.63 -5.26 2.17
CA VAL A 52 -1.60 -5.32 1.06
C VAL A 52 -2.75 -4.35 1.33
N SER A 53 -3.45 -3.94 0.27
CA SER A 53 -4.69 -3.21 0.39
C SER A 53 -5.82 -4.15 0.81
N ASP A 54 -6.78 -3.63 1.57
CA ASP A 54 -7.97 -4.36 2.00
C ASP A 54 -8.76 -4.95 0.82
N HIS A 55 -8.76 -4.26 -0.33
CA HIS A 55 -9.41 -4.70 -1.56
C HIS A 55 -8.84 -6.00 -2.17
N VAL A 56 -7.58 -6.31 -1.90
CA VAL A 56 -6.90 -7.51 -2.42
C VAL A 56 -6.47 -8.43 -1.28
N LYS A 57 -7.19 -8.39 -0.16
CA LYS A 57 -6.96 -9.29 0.96
C LYS A 57 -6.99 -10.74 0.48
N ILE A 58 -5.86 -11.44 0.63
CA ILE A 58 -5.82 -12.90 0.51
C ILE A 58 -6.70 -13.45 1.63
N THR A 59 -7.88 -13.94 1.28
CA THR A 59 -8.76 -14.69 2.19
C THR A 59 -8.57 -16.18 1.95
N SER A 60 -9.05 -17.02 2.87
CA SER A 60 -8.98 -18.49 2.75
C SER A 60 -9.65 -19.05 1.49
N ASN A 61 -10.45 -18.24 0.79
CA ASN A 61 -11.08 -18.56 -0.51
C ASN A 61 -10.21 -18.20 -1.72
N THR A 62 -9.01 -17.64 -1.53
CA THR A 62 -8.14 -17.29 -2.66
C THR A 62 -7.54 -18.58 -3.22
N THR A 63 -7.99 -18.97 -4.40
CA THR A 63 -7.54 -20.18 -5.10
C THR A 63 -6.19 -19.93 -5.77
N LYS A 64 -5.33 -20.95 -5.75
CA LYS A 64 -3.95 -20.91 -6.22
C LYS A 64 -3.85 -20.86 -7.75
#